data_AF-A0A2X3K368-F1
#
_entry.id   AF-A0A2X3K368-F1
#
_cell.length_a   1.000
_cell.length_b   1.000
_cell.length_c   1.000
_cell.angle_alpha   90.00
_cell.angle_beta   90.00
_cell.angle_gamma   90.00
#
_symmetry.space_group_name_H-M   'P 1'
#
loop_
_entity.id
_entity.type
_entity.pdbx_description
1 polymer ?
#
loop_
_entity_poly.entity_id
_entity_poly.type
_entity_poly.pdbx_seq_one_letter_code
_entity_poly.pdbx_strand_id
1 'polypeptide(L)'
;MTDAQVVSRRDTFAGHITLLFGHYNGVGIYLIDAPHLYDRPGSPYHDTNLFAYTDNVLRFALLGWVGAEMASGLDPFWRPDVVHAHDWHAGLAPAYLAARGRPAKSVFTVHNLAYQGMFYAHHMNDIQLPWSFFNIHGLEFNGQISFLKAGLYYADHITAVSPTYAREITEPQFAYGMEGLLQQRHREGRLSGVLNGVDEKIWSPETDLLLASRYTPRYVGR
;
A
#
# COMPACT_ATOMS: atom_id res chain seq x y z
N MET A 1 -14.22 18.35 7.80
CA MET A 1 -14.13 17.24 8.76
C MET A 1 -14.61 17.75 10.09
N THR A 2 -15.80 17.33 10.52
CA THR A 2 -16.32 17.54 11.88
C THR A 2 -15.57 16.59 12.82
N ASP A 3 -14.88 17.16 13.81
CA ASP A 3 -14.21 16.56 14.98
C ASP A 3 -13.50 15.21 14.79
N ALA A 4 -12.31 15.25 14.19
CA ALA A 4 -11.37 14.14 14.32
C ALA A 4 -10.88 14.06 15.79
N GLN A 5 -11.00 12.89 16.40
CA GLN A 5 -10.59 12.63 17.78
C GLN A 5 -9.18 12.05 17.82
N VAL A 6 -8.42 12.42 18.83
CA VAL A 6 -7.09 11.83 19.06
C VAL A 6 -7.26 10.43 19.65
N VAL A 7 -6.77 9.42 18.94
CA VAL A 7 -6.74 8.02 19.37
C VAL A 7 -5.51 7.75 20.21
N SER A 8 -4.34 8.18 19.73
CA SER A 8 -3.05 7.95 20.39
C SER A 8 -2.02 8.99 19.95
N ARG A 9 -1.04 9.26 20.81
CA ARG A 9 0.21 9.98 20.47
C ARG A 9 1.37 9.04 20.71
N ARG A 10 2.33 8.97 19.78
CA ARG A 10 3.46 8.03 19.86
C ARG A 10 4.72 8.65 19.29
N ASP A 11 5.84 8.35 19.94
CA ASP A 11 7.15 8.47 19.32
C ASP A 11 7.46 7.20 18.54
N THR A 12 7.83 7.35 17.28
CA THR A 12 8.14 6.26 16.36
C THR A 12 9.55 6.43 15.80
N PHE A 13 10.03 5.44 15.04
CA PHE A 13 11.29 5.58 14.30
C PHE A 13 11.26 6.72 13.26
N ALA A 14 10.07 7.14 12.81
CA ALA A 14 9.87 8.22 11.85
C ALA A 14 9.50 9.55 12.52
N GLY A 15 9.68 9.68 13.84
CA GLY A 15 9.35 10.87 14.63
C GLY A 15 8.01 10.78 15.37
N HIS A 16 7.63 11.90 16.00
CA HIS A 16 6.39 11.99 16.79
C HIS A 16 5.17 12.05 15.88
N ILE A 17 4.14 11.25 16.19
CA ILE A 17 2.89 11.24 15.44
C ILE A 17 1.67 11.36 16.36
N THR A 18 0.58 11.89 15.81
CA THR A 18 -0.76 11.78 16.39
C THR A 18 -1.63 10.90 15.48
N LEU A 19 -2.21 9.84 16.03
CA LEU A 19 -3.23 9.07 15.34
C LEU A 19 -4.59 9.72 15.61
N LEU A 20 -5.26 10.15 14.55
CA LEU A 20 -6.59 10.74 14.60
C LEU A 20 -7.61 9.75 14.04
N PHE A 21 -8.84 9.81 14.55
CA PHE A 21 -9.98 9.06 14.03
C PHE A 21 -11.16 9.99 13.78
N GLY A 22 -11.82 9.84 12.64
CA GLY A 22 -13.03 10.59 12.31
C GLY A 22 -13.92 9.81 11.34
N HIS A 23 -15.04 10.40 10.96
CA HIS A 23 -15.97 9.80 9.99
C HIS A 23 -16.05 10.66 8.73
N TYR A 24 -16.12 10.00 7.57
CA TYR A 24 -16.38 10.64 6.29
C TYR A 24 -17.29 9.75 5.45
N ASN A 25 -18.43 10.28 5.02
CA ASN A 25 -19.45 9.55 4.24
C ASN A 25 -19.84 8.19 4.86
N GLY A 26 -19.96 8.12 6.19
CA GLY A 26 -20.32 6.90 6.91
C GLY A 26 -19.17 5.90 7.11
N VAL A 27 -17.95 6.22 6.64
CA VAL A 27 -16.76 5.39 6.81
C VAL A 27 -15.88 5.97 7.91
N GLY A 28 -15.45 5.12 8.84
CA GLY A 28 -14.43 5.48 9.85
C GLY A 28 -13.06 5.58 9.19
N ILE A 29 -12.36 6.69 9.44
CA ILE A 29 -11.05 6.99 8.85
C ILE A 29 -10.07 7.25 9.98
N TYR A 30 -8.95 6.53 9.93
CA TYR A 30 -7.77 6.88 10.71
C TYR A 30 -6.82 7.72 9.88
N LEU A 31 -6.28 8.79 10.48
CA LEU A 31 -5.28 9.66 9.87
C LEU A 31 -4.02 9.62 10.73
N ILE A 32 -2.87 9.45 10.07
CA ILE A 32 -1.56 9.58 10.69
C ILE A 32 -1.15 11.04 10.53
N ASP A 33 -1.29 11.82 11.59
CA ASP A 33 -0.82 13.20 11.62
C ASP A 33 0.68 13.23 11.95
N ALA A 34 1.48 13.59 10.95
CA ALA A 34 2.94 13.62 11.00
C ALA A 34 3.47 14.81 10.16
N PRO A 35 3.19 16.07 10.56
CA PRO A 35 3.46 17.24 9.74
C PRO A 35 4.94 17.38 9.36
N HIS A 36 5.88 16.96 10.21
CA HIS A 36 7.31 16.96 9.90
C HIS A 36 7.69 16.08 8.69
N LEU A 37 6.83 15.14 8.29
CA LEU A 37 7.02 14.27 7.12
C LEU A 37 6.18 14.70 5.89
N TYR A 38 5.08 15.43 6.08
CA TYR A 38 4.08 15.66 5.03
C TYR A 38 3.70 17.12 4.81
N ASP A 39 3.83 18.00 5.80
CA ASP A 39 3.52 19.43 5.70
C ASP A 39 4.71 20.19 5.09
N ARG A 40 4.95 19.95 3.80
CA ARG A 40 6.02 20.55 3.02
C ARG A 40 5.65 20.70 1.54
N PRO A 41 6.24 21.66 0.81
CA PRO A 41 5.94 21.87 -0.61
C PRO A 41 6.35 20.69 -1.49
N GLY A 42 5.57 20.39 -2.52
CA GLY A 42 5.86 19.34 -3.49
C GLY A 42 4.66 18.41 -3.72
N SER A 43 4.94 17.19 -4.13
CA SER A 43 3.94 16.11 -4.26
C SER A 43 4.01 15.15 -3.07
N PRO A 44 3.12 14.15 -2.97
CA PRO A 44 3.25 13.11 -1.96
C PRO A 44 4.59 12.37 -1.98
N TYR A 45 5.29 12.32 -3.12
CA TYR A 45 6.50 11.50 -3.32
C TYR A 45 7.78 12.29 -3.59
N HIS A 46 7.66 13.50 -4.15
CA HIS A 46 8.77 14.31 -4.65
C HIS A 46 8.72 15.74 -4.14
N ASP A 47 9.89 16.36 -4.01
CA ASP A 47 10.04 17.79 -3.75
C ASP A 47 9.61 18.66 -4.95
N THR A 48 9.76 19.98 -4.83
CA THR A 48 9.41 20.95 -5.88
C THR A 48 10.26 20.82 -7.15
N ASN A 49 11.41 20.14 -7.07
CA ASN A 49 12.31 19.89 -8.19
C ASN A 49 12.10 18.49 -8.79
N LEU A 50 11.05 17.77 -8.36
CA LEU A 50 10.72 16.40 -8.78
C LEU A 50 11.72 15.33 -8.32
N PHE A 51 12.56 15.62 -7.33
CA PHE A 51 13.39 14.59 -6.69
C PHE A 51 12.61 13.86 -5.61
N ALA A 52 12.73 12.53 -5.57
CA ALA A 52 12.10 11.74 -4.53
C ALA A 52 12.64 12.15 -3.16
N TYR A 53 11.77 12.33 -2.18
CA TYR A 53 12.25 12.65 -0.84
C TYR A 53 13.09 11.52 -0.27
N THR A 54 14.22 11.88 0.31
CA THR A 54 15.19 10.93 0.89
C THR A 54 14.61 10.15 2.08
N ASP A 55 13.60 10.71 2.75
CA ASP A 55 12.88 10.10 3.87
C ASP A 55 11.65 9.30 3.44
N ASN A 56 11.41 9.08 2.14
CA ASN A 56 10.28 8.25 1.66
C ASN A 56 10.30 6.84 2.27
N VAL A 57 11.49 6.29 2.55
CA VAL A 57 11.64 5.03 3.27
C VAL A 57 10.94 5.07 4.63
N LEU A 58 11.11 6.15 5.40
CA LEU A 58 10.49 6.34 6.70
C LEU A 58 8.99 6.58 6.57
N ARG A 59 8.58 7.43 5.62
CA ARG A 59 7.17 7.82 5.40
C ARG A 59 6.28 6.63 5.11
N PHE A 60 6.72 5.78 4.18
CA PHE A 60 5.94 4.60 3.79
C PHE A 60 6.15 3.41 4.74
N ALA A 61 7.30 3.32 5.41
CA ALA A 61 7.47 2.37 6.51
C ALA A 61 6.54 2.70 7.68
N LEU A 62 6.37 3.98 8.03
CA LEU A 62 5.47 4.44 9.08
C LEU A 62 4.02 4.08 8.75
N LEU A 63 3.58 4.27 7.50
CA LEU A 63 2.23 3.88 7.06
C LEU A 63 1.99 2.38 7.28
N GLY A 64 2.91 1.53 6.83
CA GLY A 64 2.82 0.09 7.05
C GLY A 64 2.88 -0.32 8.52
N TRP A 65 3.73 0.36 9.30
CA TRP A 65 3.89 0.12 10.73
C TRP A 65 2.59 0.45 11.46
N VAL A 66 2.00 1.64 11.26
CA VAL A 66 0.72 2.00 11.87
C VAL A 66 -0.37 1.00 11.48
N GLY A 67 -0.45 0.59 10.21
CA GLY A 67 -1.42 -0.42 9.78
C GLY A 67 -1.32 -1.74 10.55
N ALA A 68 -0.11 -2.21 10.86
CA ALA A 68 0.12 -3.40 11.66
C ALA A 68 -0.09 -3.18 13.17
N GLU A 69 0.24 -2.00 13.69
CA GLU A 69 0.03 -1.65 15.08
C GLU A 69 -1.47 -1.46 15.40
N MET A 70 -2.29 -1.00 14.43
CA MET A 70 -3.76 -1.03 14.55
C MET A 70 -4.27 -2.44 14.83
N ALA A 71 -3.77 -3.46 14.10
CA ALA A 71 -4.08 -4.87 14.38
C ALA A 71 -3.54 -5.35 15.74
N SER A 72 -2.46 -4.72 16.23
CA SER A 72 -1.82 -5.05 17.50
C SER A 72 -2.42 -4.28 18.70
N GLY A 73 -3.47 -3.49 18.49
CA GLY A 73 -4.19 -2.77 19.54
C GLY A 73 -3.69 -1.36 19.82
N LEU A 74 -3.16 -0.66 18.81
CA LEU A 74 -2.83 0.76 18.91
C LEU A 74 -4.07 1.60 19.26
N ASP A 75 -5.24 1.22 18.75
CA ASP A 75 -6.54 1.67 19.25
C ASP A 75 -7.07 0.63 20.26
N PRO A 76 -7.37 1.02 21.52
CA PRO A 76 -7.89 0.12 22.52
C PRO A 76 -9.35 -0.32 22.29
N PHE A 77 -10.11 0.39 21.44
CA PHE A 77 -11.54 0.16 21.21
C PHE A 77 -11.84 -0.58 19.90
N TRP A 78 -10.91 -0.59 18.95
CA TRP A 78 -11.12 -1.22 17.65
C TRP A 78 -9.83 -1.87 17.12
N ARG A 79 -9.97 -3.02 16.45
CA ARG A 79 -8.89 -3.71 15.76
C ARG A 79 -9.40 -4.32 14.45
N PRO A 80 -8.63 -4.26 13.35
CA PRO A 80 -9.00 -4.93 12.12
C PRO A 80 -8.79 -6.45 12.21
N ASP A 81 -9.73 -7.22 11.66
CA ASP A 81 -9.51 -8.65 11.38
C ASP A 81 -8.60 -8.87 10.15
N VAL A 82 -8.65 -7.91 9.21
CA VAL A 82 -7.90 -7.93 7.95
C VAL A 82 -7.29 -6.56 7.68
N VAL A 83 -6.00 -6.54 7.34
CA VAL A 83 -5.31 -5.36 6.83
C VAL A 83 -5.13 -5.50 5.32
N HIS A 84 -5.77 -4.63 4.55
CA HIS A 84 -5.61 -4.57 3.10
C HIS A 84 -4.62 -3.48 2.72
N ALA A 85 -3.39 -3.88 2.38
CA ALA A 85 -2.34 -2.98 1.95
C ALA A 85 -2.36 -2.78 0.42
N HIS A 86 -2.17 -1.54 -0.02
CA HIS A 86 -2.19 -1.18 -1.44
C HIS A 86 -0.82 -0.67 -1.89
N ASP A 87 -0.24 -1.41 -2.83
CA ASP A 87 1.02 -1.10 -3.51
C ASP A 87 2.23 -0.94 -2.58
N TRP A 88 3.39 -0.62 -3.14
CA TRP A 88 4.64 -0.52 -2.40
C TRP A 88 4.57 0.46 -1.20
N HIS A 89 3.72 1.48 -1.28
CA HIS A 89 3.52 2.47 -0.20
C HIS A 89 3.10 1.84 1.12
N ALA A 90 2.23 0.82 1.08
CA ALA A 90 1.78 0.08 2.27
C ALA A 90 2.41 -1.32 2.34
N GLY A 91 3.38 -1.62 1.47
CA GLY A 91 3.95 -2.96 1.29
C GLY A 91 4.65 -3.53 2.51
N LEU A 92 5.07 -2.69 3.46
CA LEU A 92 5.61 -3.18 4.74
C LEU A 92 4.53 -3.63 5.74
N ALA A 93 3.25 -3.28 5.58
CA ALA A 93 2.22 -3.65 6.55
C ALA A 93 2.12 -5.18 6.77
N PRO A 94 2.08 -6.02 5.71
CA PRO A 94 2.12 -7.48 5.89
C PRO A 94 3.40 -7.98 6.56
N ALA A 95 4.55 -7.35 6.29
CA ALA A 95 5.82 -7.71 6.92
C ALA A 95 5.82 -7.40 8.43
N TYR A 96 5.33 -6.22 8.83
CA TYR A 96 5.16 -5.89 10.24
C TYR A 96 4.17 -6.82 10.94
N LEU A 97 3.03 -7.14 10.31
CA LEU A 97 2.09 -8.12 10.86
C LEU A 97 2.77 -9.47 11.09
N ALA A 98 3.58 -9.95 10.14
CA ALA A 98 4.35 -11.18 10.32
C ALA A 98 5.35 -11.07 11.49
N ALA A 99 6.04 -9.95 11.64
CA ALA A 99 6.96 -9.69 12.76
C ALA A 99 6.25 -9.60 14.13
N ARG A 100 4.95 -9.29 14.14
CA ARG A 100 4.09 -9.24 15.35
C ARG A 100 3.34 -10.54 15.65
N GLY A 101 3.65 -11.63 14.94
CA GLY A 101 2.98 -12.92 15.14
C GLY A 101 1.60 -13.01 14.47
N ARG A 102 1.36 -12.22 13.42
CA ARG A 102 0.14 -12.21 12.58
C ARG A 102 -1.14 -11.96 13.39
N PRO A 103 -1.27 -10.79 14.06
CA PRO A 103 -2.47 -10.45 14.84
C PRO A 103 -3.73 -10.26 13.98
N ALA A 104 -3.56 -10.04 12.67
CA ALA A 104 -4.63 -9.96 11.68
C ALA A 104 -4.20 -10.66 10.38
N LYS A 105 -5.17 -11.00 9.53
CA LYS A 105 -4.90 -11.44 8.16
C LYS A 105 -4.52 -10.25 7.28
N SER A 106 -3.85 -10.52 6.19
CA SER A 106 -3.35 -9.48 5.29
C SER A 106 -3.67 -9.77 3.83
N VAL A 107 -4.20 -8.76 3.14
CA VAL A 107 -4.37 -8.77 1.68
C VAL A 107 -3.46 -7.68 1.11
N PHE A 108 -2.80 -7.96 -0.01
CA PHE A 108 -1.95 -6.99 -0.69
C PHE A 108 -2.39 -6.80 -2.14
N THR A 109 -2.83 -5.58 -2.50
CA THR A 109 -3.13 -5.24 -3.89
C THR A 109 -1.90 -4.66 -4.57
N VAL A 110 -1.50 -5.22 -5.70
CA VAL A 110 -0.51 -4.62 -6.62
C VAL A 110 -1.22 -3.97 -7.80
N HIS A 111 -0.93 -2.69 -8.07
CA HIS A 111 -1.45 -1.97 -9.24
C HIS A 111 -0.45 -1.94 -10.38
N ASN A 112 0.85 -1.87 -10.07
CA ASN A 112 1.90 -1.88 -11.07
C ASN A 112 3.25 -2.38 -10.51
N LEU A 113 3.71 -3.54 -10.98
CA LEU A 113 4.99 -4.12 -10.58
C LEU A 113 6.25 -3.30 -10.95
N ALA A 114 6.14 -2.33 -11.85
CA ALA A 114 7.26 -1.47 -12.21
C ALA A 114 7.69 -0.55 -11.04
N TYR A 115 6.79 -0.24 -10.11
CA TYR A 115 7.06 0.63 -8.97
C TYR A 115 7.28 -0.20 -7.71
N GLN A 116 8.54 -0.52 -7.43
CA GLN A 116 8.88 -1.53 -6.41
C GLN A 116 9.15 -0.98 -5.01
N GLY A 117 9.22 0.36 -4.84
CA GLY A 117 9.60 0.98 -3.58
C GLY A 117 10.98 0.51 -3.12
N MET A 118 12.01 0.77 -3.92
CA MET A 118 13.38 0.30 -3.72
C MET A 118 14.17 1.26 -2.81
N PHE A 119 14.78 0.71 -1.76
CA PHE A 119 15.58 1.47 -0.80
C PHE A 119 16.88 0.74 -0.47
N TYR A 120 17.92 1.46 -0.06
CA TYR A 120 19.19 0.85 0.32
C TYR A 120 19.09 -0.04 1.57
N ALA A 121 19.89 -1.10 1.61
CA ALA A 121 19.91 -2.08 2.72
C ALA A 121 20.19 -1.46 4.09
N HIS A 122 20.95 -0.37 4.17
CA HIS A 122 21.26 0.29 5.44
C HIS A 122 20.00 0.81 6.17
N HIS A 123 18.91 1.07 5.42
CA HIS A 123 17.63 1.50 5.99
C HIS A 123 16.92 0.40 6.78
N MET A 124 17.39 -0.85 6.78
CA MET A 124 16.89 -1.87 7.72
C MET A 124 17.00 -1.42 9.18
N ASN A 125 17.99 -0.58 9.51
CA ASN A 125 18.14 0.01 10.84
C ASN A 125 17.08 1.08 11.15
N ASP A 126 16.43 1.62 10.11
CA ASP A 126 15.52 2.76 10.23
C ASP A 126 14.05 2.34 10.32
N ILE A 127 13.71 1.13 9.87
CA ILE A 127 12.31 0.69 9.69
C ILE A 127 11.83 -0.31 10.75
N GLN A 128 12.56 -0.52 11.84
CA GLN A 128 12.15 -1.40 12.95
C GLN A 128 11.65 -2.82 12.56
N LEU A 129 12.14 -3.36 11.44
CA LEU A 129 11.97 -4.78 11.10
C LEU A 129 13.20 -5.56 11.55
N PRO A 130 13.05 -6.83 11.99
CA PRO A 130 14.20 -7.66 12.30
C PRO A 130 15.10 -7.83 11.09
N TRP A 131 16.42 -7.77 11.27
CA TRP A 131 17.39 -8.00 10.19
C TRP A 131 17.21 -9.34 9.47
N SER A 132 16.63 -10.36 10.13
CA SER A 132 16.30 -11.64 9.51
C SER A 132 15.26 -11.54 8.37
N PHE A 133 14.50 -10.43 8.29
CA PHE A 133 13.54 -10.19 7.20
C PHE A 133 14.23 -9.73 5.92
N PHE A 134 15.45 -9.17 6.02
CA PHE A 134 16.31 -8.83 4.89
C PHE A 134 16.93 -10.10 4.31
N ASN A 135 16.10 -10.87 3.61
CA ASN A 135 16.43 -12.16 3.04
C ASN A 135 15.76 -12.31 1.67
N ILE A 136 16.33 -13.14 0.81
CA ILE A 136 15.75 -13.48 -0.50
C ILE A 136 14.34 -14.09 -0.36
N HIS A 137 14.11 -14.85 0.71
CA HIS A 137 12.80 -15.31 1.18
C HIS A 137 12.22 -14.29 2.18
N GLY A 138 12.12 -13.05 1.74
CA GLY A 138 11.74 -11.90 2.56
C GLY A 138 11.66 -10.64 1.69
N LEU A 139 12.02 -9.50 2.27
CA LEU A 139 11.87 -8.20 1.60
C LEU A 139 13.08 -7.79 0.74
N GLU A 140 14.20 -8.51 0.83
CA GLU A 140 15.42 -8.17 0.09
C GLU A 140 15.22 -8.41 -1.40
N PHE A 141 15.69 -7.51 -2.24
CA PHE A 141 15.65 -7.66 -3.69
C PHE A 141 16.89 -6.99 -4.32
N ASN A 142 17.76 -7.77 -4.94
CA ASN A 142 19.00 -7.31 -5.59
C ASN A 142 19.92 -6.47 -4.66
N GLY A 143 20.07 -6.89 -3.41
CA GLY A 143 20.87 -6.23 -2.39
C GLY A 143 20.21 -4.98 -1.78
N GLN A 144 18.95 -4.72 -2.13
CA GLN A 144 18.16 -3.58 -1.66
C GLN A 144 16.90 -4.07 -0.93
N ILE A 145 16.18 -3.15 -0.31
CA ILE A 145 14.88 -3.38 0.31
C ILE A 145 13.82 -3.07 -0.76
N SER A 146 12.90 -4.00 -1.02
CA SER A 146 11.72 -3.72 -1.84
C SER A 146 10.47 -3.80 -0.97
N PHE A 147 9.79 -2.66 -0.81
CA PHE A 147 8.52 -2.64 -0.07
C PHE A 147 7.44 -3.43 -0.81
N LEU A 148 7.44 -3.38 -2.15
CA LEU A 148 6.52 -4.18 -2.96
C LEU A 148 6.75 -5.69 -2.74
N LYS A 149 8.00 -6.14 -2.78
CA LYS A 149 8.34 -7.55 -2.52
C LYS A 149 7.92 -7.98 -1.13
N ALA A 150 8.10 -7.11 -0.12
CA ALA A 150 7.64 -7.38 1.24
C ALA A 150 6.13 -7.66 1.27
N GLY A 151 5.33 -6.84 0.59
CA GLY A 151 3.88 -7.03 0.48
C GLY A 151 3.52 -8.37 -0.16
N LEU A 152 4.12 -8.67 -1.32
CA LEU A 152 3.90 -9.93 -2.04
C LEU A 152 4.37 -11.17 -1.25
N TYR A 153 5.45 -11.05 -0.50
CA TYR A 153 6.02 -12.18 0.23
C TYR A 153 5.22 -12.50 1.49
N TYR A 154 4.90 -11.49 2.31
CA TYR A 154 4.34 -11.70 3.66
C TYR A 154 2.81 -11.74 3.72
N ALA A 155 2.10 -11.19 2.73
CA ALA A 155 0.64 -11.14 2.72
C ALA A 155 0.00 -12.53 2.67
N ASP A 156 -1.15 -12.71 3.33
CA ASP A 156 -1.91 -13.95 3.27
C ASP A 156 -2.51 -14.17 1.88
N HIS A 157 -2.94 -13.10 1.20
CA HIS A 157 -3.45 -13.15 -0.18
C HIS A 157 -3.03 -11.92 -0.99
N ILE A 158 -2.83 -12.09 -2.29
CA ILE A 158 -2.46 -11.03 -3.22
C ILE A 158 -3.60 -10.81 -4.21
N THR A 159 -3.95 -9.54 -4.43
CA THR A 159 -4.89 -9.11 -5.46
C THR A 159 -4.18 -8.28 -6.53
N ALA A 160 -4.57 -8.47 -7.78
CA ALA A 160 -4.14 -7.64 -8.91
C ALA A 160 -5.38 -6.91 -9.49
N VAL A 161 -5.17 -5.81 -10.22
CA VAL A 161 -6.26 -4.94 -10.71
C VAL A 161 -7.12 -5.52 -11.83
N SER A 162 -6.84 -6.76 -12.28
CA SER A 162 -7.73 -7.54 -13.13
C SER A 162 -7.34 -9.02 -13.12
N PRO A 163 -8.27 -9.94 -13.47
CA PRO A 163 -7.94 -11.37 -13.66
C PRO A 163 -6.86 -11.61 -14.72
N THR A 164 -6.82 -10.77 -15.75
CA THR A 164 -5.78 -10.84 -16.79
C THR A 164 -4.44 -10.42 -16.24
N TYR A 165 -4.37 -9.28 -15.55
CA TYR A 165 -3.14 -8.79 -14.94
C TYR A 165 -2.59 -9.77 -13.91
N ALA A 166 -3.44 -10.42 -13.11
CA ALA A 166 -3.02 -11.45 -12.16
C ALA A 166 -2.32 -12.66 -12.82
N ARG A 167 -2.64 -12.96 -14.08
CA ARG A 167 -1.94 -14.00 -14.86
C ARG A 167 -0.67 -13.46 -15.47
N GLU A 168 -0.74 -12.30 -16.13
CA GLU A 168 0.39 -11.67 -16.82
C GLU A 168 1.59 -11.50 -15.88
N ILE A 169 1.37 -11.02 -14.66
CA ILE A 169 2.46 -10.79 -13.70
C ILE A 169 3.18 -12.08 -13.23
N THR A 170 2.68 -13.26 -13.59
CA THR A 170 3.39 -14.52 -13.34
C THR A 170 4.38 -14.87 -14.45
N GLU A 171 4.33 -14.16 -15.58
CA GLU A 171 5.23 -14.36 -16.71
C GLU A 171 6.50 -13.50 -16.55
N PRO A 172 7.70 -14.03 -16.87
CA PRO A 172 8.96 -13.32 -16.65
C PRO A 172 9.02 -11.90 -17.24
N GLN A 173 8.44 -11.67 -18.43
CA GLN A 173 8.48 -10.36 -19.08
C GLN A 173 7.63 -9.28 -18.38
N PHE A 174 6.69 -9.66 -17.50
CA PHE A 174 5.81 -8.72 -16.79
C PHE A 174 6.02 -8.71 -15.28
N ALA A 175 6.83 -9.64 -14.75
CA ALA A 175 7.02 -9.84 -13.32
C ALA A 175 8.11 -8.96 -12.68
N TYR A 176 8.90 -8.26 -13.49
CA TYR A 176 10.00 -7.39 -13.04
C TYR A 176 10.97 -8.08 -12.05
N GLY A 177 11.32 -9.34 -12.33
CA GLY A 177 12.23 -10.16 -11.52
C GLY A 177 11.59 -10.83 -10.30
N MET A 178 10.25 -10.74 -10.14
CA MET A 178 9.50 -11.38 -9.06
C MET A 178 8.69 -12.61 -9.52
N GLU A 179 8.95 -13.12 -10.73
CA GLU A 179 8.18 -14.20 -11.36
C GLU A 179 8.14 -15.46 -10.49
N GLY A 180 9.26 -15.84 -9.88
CA GLY A 180 9.32 -17.03 -9.04
C GLY A 180 8.38 -16.92 -7.83
N LEU A 181 8.34 -15.75 -7.18
CA LEU A 181 7.44 -15.48 -6.06
C LEU A 181 5.98 -15.45 -6.52
N LEU A 182 5.67 -14.77 -7.62
CA LEU A 182 4.30 -14.62 -8.12
C LEU A 182 3.73 -15.95 -8.63
N GLN A 183 4.52 -16.74 -9.35
CA GLN A 183 4.14 -18.10 -9.77
C GLN A 183 3.92 -19.02 -8.57
N GLN A 184 4.73 -18.91 -7.51
CA GLN A 184 4.50 -19.65 -6.29
C GLN A 184 3.15 -19.26 -5.67
N ARG A 185 2.89 -17.96 -5.49
CA ARG A 185 1.63 -17.46 -4.91
C ARG A 185 0.41 -17.85 -5.74
N HIS A 186 0.53 -17.83 -7.08
CA HIS A 186 -0.51 -18.29 -7.97
C HIS A 186 -0.82 -19.79 -7.79
N ARG A 187 0.20 -20.65 -7.77
CA ARG A 187 0.04 -22.10 -7.54
C ARG A 187 -0.53 -22.45 -6.17
N GLU A 188 -0.22 -21.63 -5.16
CA GLU A 188 -0.80 -21.74 -3.82
C GLU A 188 -2.26 -21.27 -3.74
N GLY A 189 -2.83 -20.73 -4.83
CA GLY A 189 -4.18 -20.14 -4.83
C GLY A 189 -4.27 -18.79 -4.12
N ARG A 190 -3.12 -18.13 -3.90
CA ARG A 190 -2.96 -16.89 -3.11
C ARG A 190 -2.74 -15.64 -3.96
N LEU A 191 -3.05 -15.72 -5.25
CA LEU A 191 -3.02 -14.60 -6.19
C LEU A 191 -4.30 -14.62 -7.03
N SER A 192 -5.10 -13.55 -6.95
CA SER A 192 -6.31 -13.38 -7.74
C SER A 192 -6.41 -11.98 -8.34
N GLY A 193 -7.26 -11.80 -9.35
CA GLY A 193 -7.51 -10.51 -9.96
C GLY A 193 -8.90 -9.98 -9.62
N VAL A 194 -8.96 -8.72 -9.18
CA VAL A 194 -10.21 -8.00 -8.92
C VAL A 194 -10.22 -6.79 -9.84
N LEU A 195 -11.19 -6.74 -10.76
CA LEU A 195 -11.29 -5.66 -11.74
C LEU A 195 -11.57 -4.33 -11.02
N ASN A 196 -10.77 -3.30 -11.32
CA ASN A 196 -11.04 -1.96 -10.82
C ASN A 196 -12.41 -1.46 -11.30
N GLY A 197 -13.17 -0.87 -10.37
CA GLY A 197 -14.41 -0.17 -10.67
C GLY A 197 -14.19 1.32 -10.94
N VAL A 198 -15.16 1.93 -11.60
CA VAL A 198 -15.30 3.39 -11.72
C VAL A 198 -16.66 3.80 -11.17
N ASP A 199 -16.75 4.97 -10.54
CA ASP A 199 -18.06 5.52 -10.14
C ASP A 199 -18.76 6.07 -11.37
N GLU A 200 -19.74 5.32 -11.90
CA GLU A 200 -20.52 5.70 -13.08
C GLU A 200 -21.36 6.96 -12.87
N LYS A 201 -21.63 7.40 -11.63
CA LYS A 201 -22.33 8.68 -11.40
C LYS A 201 -21.44 9.88 -11.64
N ILE A 202 -20.13 9.70 -11.43
CA ILE A 202 -19.12 10.74 -11.64
C ILE A 202 -18.58 10.64 -13.08
N TRP A 203 -18.20 9.43 -13.49
CA TRP A 203 -17.58 9.13 -14.77
C TRP A 203 -18.60 8.57 -15.77
N SER A 204 -19.67 9.32 -16.03
CA SER A 204 -20.66 8.98 -17.05
C SER A 204 -20.47 9.81 -18.31
N PRO A 205 -20.18 9.18 -19.49
CA PRO A 205 -20.12 9.91 -20.76
C PRO A 205 -21.47 10.51 -21.17
N GLU A 206 -22.57 10.08 -20.55
CA GLU A 206 -23.90 10.60 -20.80
C GLU A 206 -24.13 11.96 -20.13
N THR A 207 -23.44 12.22 -19.00
CA THR A 207 -23.62 13.43 -18.19
C THR A 207 -22.37 14.29 -18.09
N ASP A 208 -21.21 13.81 -18.53
CA ASP A 208 -19.97 14.56 -18.50
C ASP A 208 -20.07 15.85 -19.35
N LEU A 209 -19.85 17.00 -18.71
CA LEU A 209 -19.88 18.32 -19.33
C LEU A 209 -18.57 18.66 -20.07
N LEU A 210 -17.49 17.91 -19.82
CA LEU A 210 -16.19 18.13 -20.43
C LEU A 210 -16.06 17.44 -21.79
N LEU A 211 -16.96 16.52 -22.12
CA LEU A 211 -17.01 15.89 -23.44
C LEU A 211 -17.56 16.87 -24.48
N ALA A 212 -16.87 16.96 -25.62
CA ALA A 212 -17.34 17.75 -26.76
C ALA A 212 -18.72 17.29 -27.26
N SER A 213 -19.02 16.00 -27.12
CA SER A 213 -20.36 15.44 -27.31
C SER A 213 -20.54 14.25 -26.38
N ARG A 214 -21.66 14.25 -25.65
CA ARG A 214 -22.05 13.15 -24.76
C ARG A 214 -22.53 11.97 -25.57
N TYR A 215 -22.25 10.76 -25.09
CA TYR A 215 -22.64 9.53 -25.76
C TYR A 215 -23.10 8.48 -24.76
N THR A 216 -23.94 7.57 -25.23
CA THR A 216 -24.37 6.40 -24.46
C THR A 216 -23.63 5.16 -24.97
N PRO A 217 -23.51 4.08 -24.20
CA PRO A 217 -22.92 2.83 -24.66
C PRO A 217 -23.59 2.25 -25.94
N ARG A 218 -24.81 2.69 -26.28
CA ARG A 218 -25.54 2.30 -27.50
C ARG A 218 -25.16 3.11 -28.74
N TYR A 219 -24.41 4.19 -28.60
CA TYR A 219 -23.98 5.05 -29.70
C TYR A 219 -22.46 5.21 -29.69
N VAL A 220 -21.75 4.17 -30.13
CA VAL A 220 -20.42 4.35 -30.70
C VAL A 220 -20.66 4.59 -32.19
N GLY A 221 -20.62 5.86 -32.60
CA GLY A 221 -20.81 6.26 -33.99
C GLY A 221 -19.89 5.46 -34.92
N ARG A 222 -20.47 4.94 -36.00
CA ARG A 222 -19.70 4.57 -37.20
C ARG A 222 -19.39 5.83 -38.00
#